data_AF-A0A972MRP2-F1
#
_entry.id   AF-A0A972MRP2-F1
#
_cell.length_a   1.000
_cell.length_b   1.000
_cell.length_c   1.000
_cell.angle_alpha   90.00
_cell.angle_beta   90.00
_cell.angle_gamma   90.00
#
_symmetry.space_group_name_H-M   'P 1'
#
loop_
_entity.id
_entity.type
_entity.pdbx_description
1 polymer ?
#
loop_
_entity_poly.entity_id
_entity_poly.type
_entity_poly.pdbx_seq_one_letter_code
_entity_poly.pdbx_strand_id
1 'polypeptide(L)' 'MKAKFLRKFSLNGKAFEKGQEVELDEKTFKALQKRGVVEEVKPAKKAAKKG' A
#
# COMPACT_ATOMS: atom_id res chain seq x y z
N MET A 1 5.78 3.61 6.39
CA MET A 1 5.86 3.70 4.91
C MET A 1 4.46 3.64 4.32
N LYS A 2 4.18 4.36 3.21
CA LYS A 2 2.84 4.35 2.60
C LYS A 2 2.63 3.13 1.73
N ALA A 3 1.51 2.46 1.96
CA ALA A 3 1.13 1.24 1.30
C ALA A 3 -0.31 1.35 0.80
N LYS A 4 -0.57 0.89 -0.42
CA LYS A 4 -1.90 0.89 -1.00
C LYS A 4 -2.43 -0.53 -1.00
N PHE A 5 -3.57 -0.74 -0.38
CA PHE A 5 -4.24 -2.04 -0.42
C PHE A 5 -4.71 -2.32 -1.84
N LEU A 6 -4.31 -3.45 -2.41
CA LEU A 6 -4.71 -3.88 -3.76
C LEU A 6 -6.06 -4.59 -3.78
N ARG A 7 -6.54 -5.00 -2.61
CA ARG A 7 -7.80 -5.72 -2.40
C ARG A 7 -8.38 -5.38 -1.03
N LYS A 8 -9.67 -5.66 -0.83
CA LYS A 8 -10.29 -5.56 0.49
C LYS A 8 -9.57 -6.50 1.46
N PHE A 9 -9.09 -5.97 2.58
CA PHE A 9 -8.31 -6.73 3.54
C PHE A 9 -8.57 -6.21 4.95
N SER A 10 -8.73 -7.11 5.92
CA SER A 10 -8.91 -6.73 7.31
C SER A 10 -7.64 -7.03 8.09
N LEU A 11 -7.04 -6.01 8.71
CA LEU A 11 -5.85 -6.14 9.55
C LEU A 11 -6.17 -5.59 10.93
N ASN A 12 -5.95 -6.41 11.97
CA ASN A 12 -6.09 -6.01 13.37
C ASN A 12 -7.46 -5.38 13.73
N GLY A 13 -8.55 -5.95 13.20
CA GLY A 13 -9.91 -5.44 13.42
C GLY A 13 -10.29 -4.20 12.59
N LYS A 14 -9.35 -3.64 11.82
CA LYS A 14 -9.63 -2.57 10.85
C LYS A 14 -9.82 -3.16 9.46
N ALA A 15 -10.93 -2.82 8.82
CA ALA A 15 -11.16 -3.13 7.41
C ALA A 15 -10.48 -2.07 6.55
N PHE A 16 -9.73 -2.53 5.56
CA PHE A 16 -9.08 -1.71 4.55
C PHE A 16 -9.68 -2.00 3.20
N GLU A 17 -10.07 -0.95 2.50
CA GLU A 17 -10.67 -1.05 1.18
C GLU A 17 -9.62 -1.17 0.08
N LYS A 18 -10.04 -1.74 -1.05
CA LYS A 18 -9.20 -1.76 -2.25
C LYS A 18 -8.93 -0.33 -2.70
N GLY A 19 -7.65 0.01 -2.84
CA GLY A 19 -7.17 1.33 -3.22
C GLY A 19 -6.88 2.24 -2.03
N GLN A 20 -7.20 1.82 -0.80
CA GLN A 20 -6.95 2.60 0.40
C GLN A 20 -5.46 2.69 0.68
N GLU A 21 -4.98 3.93 0.83
CA GLU A 21 -3.61 4.23 1.21
C GLU A 21 -3.51 4.34 2.73
N VAL A 22 -2.55 3.62 3.30
CA VAL A 22 -2.31 3.61 4.73
C VAL A 22 -0.84 3.66 5.02
N GLU A 23 -0.50 4.11 6.22
CA GLU A 23 0.85 3.95 6.72
C GLU A 23 0.97 2.61 7.44
N LEU A 24 1.89 1.78 6.98
CA LEU A 24 2.23 0.50 7.59
C LEU A 24 3.70 0.51 8.02
N ASP A 25 3.99 -0.25 9.07
CA ASP A 25 5.35 -0.62 9.44
C ASP A 25 6.01 -1.47 8.35
N GLU A 26 7.33 -1.40 8.24
CA GLU A 26 8.08 -2.15 7.22
C GLU A 26 7.85 -3.67 7.31
N LYS A 27 7.78 -4.23 8.53
CA LYS A 27 7.50 -5.66 8.74
C LYS A 27 6.12 -6.04 8.21
N THR A 28 5.09 -5.29 8.59
CA THR A 28 3.70 -5.50 8.18
C THR A 28 3.55 -5.33 6.68
N PHE A 29 4.15 -4.27 6.14
CA PHE A 29 4.19 -4.00 4.72
C PHE A 29 4.81 -5.15 3.94
N LYS A 30 6.04 -5.58 4.27
CA LYS A 30 6.71 -6.70 3.59
C LYS A 30 5.88 -7.99 3.67
N ALA A 31 5.25 -8.26 4.81
CA ALA A 31 4.38 -9.42 4.98
C ALA A 31 3.14 -9.36 4.07
N LEU A 32 2.49 -8.20 3.98
CA LEU A 32 1.31 -7.99 3.12
C LEU A 32 1.68 -7.90 1.64
N GLN A 33 2.82 -7.29 1.30
CA GLN A 33 3.34 -7.19 -0.06
C GLN A 33 3.72 -8.57 -0.60
N LYS A 34 4.40 -9.40 0.21
CA LYS A 34 4.73 -10.79 -0.14
C LYS A 34 3.47 -11.64 -0.40
N ARG A 35 2.35 -11.31 0.24
CA ARG A 35 1.04 -11.92 0.00
C ARG A 35 0.27 -11.29 -1.16
N GLY A 36 0.80 -10.24 -1.80
CA GLY A 36 0.15 -9.46 -2.85
C GLY A 36 -1.09 -8.69 -2.36
N VAL A 37 -1.15 -8.34 -1.08
CA VAL A 37 -2.29 -7.64 -0.46
C VAL A 37 -2.13 -6.14 -0.56
N VAL A 38 -0.90 -5.63 -0.42
CA VAL A 38 -0.55 -4.22 -0.52
C VAL A 38 0.56 -4.00 -1.54
N GLU A 39 0.60 -2.80 -2.10
CA GLU A 39 1.67 -2.31 -2.96
C GLU A 39 2.37 -1.12 -2.30
N GLU A 40 3.68 -1.00 -2.51
CA GLU A 40 4.43 0.15 -2.00
C GLU A 40 3.98 1.38 -2.78
N VAL A 41 3.37 2.35 -2.10
CA VAL A 41 3.20 3.67 -2.69
C VAL A 41 4.52 4.38 -2.53
N LYS A 42 5.45 4.07 -3.44
CA LYS A 42 6.54 5.02 -3.69
C LYS A 42 5.84 6.32 -4.04
N PRO A 43 6.17 7.47 -3.40
CA PRO A 43 5.80 8.73 -4.00
C PRO A 43 6.38 8.62 -5.40
N ALA A 44 5.51 8.54 -6.40
CA ALA A 44 5.96 8.68 -7.75
C ALA A 44 6.74 9.99 -7.70
N LYS A 45 8.06 9.91 -7.89
CA LYS A 45 8.72 10.93 -8.70
C LYS A 45 7.74 11.08 -9.84
N LYS A 46 6.95 12.16 -9.80
CA LYS A 46 6.21 12.64 -10.95
C LYS A 46 7.24 12.53 -12.05
N ALA A 47 7.07 11.52 -12.91
CA ALA A 47 7.80 11.49 -14.14
C ALA A 47 7.43 12.84 -14.76
N ALA A 48 8.43 13.72 -14.80
CA ALA A 48 8.34 14.99 -15.47
C ALA A 48 7.93 14.66 -16.90
N LYS A 49 6.63 14.76 -17.20
CA LYS A 49 6.18 14.79 -18.57
C LYS A 49 6.26 16.25 -18.97
N LYS A 50 7.43 16.59 -19.49
CA LYS A 50 7.64 17.69 -20.43
C LYS A 50 6.54 17.61 -21.49
N GLY A 51 5.79 18.68 -21.65
CA GLY A 51 4.77 18.88 -22.66
C GLY A 51 4.43 20.36 -22.67
#